data_AF-A0A6N6KJE9-F1
#
_entry.id   AF-A0A6N6KJE9-F1
#
_cell.length_a   1.000
_cell.length_b   1.000
_cell.length_c   1.000
_cell.angle_alpha   90.00
_cell.angle_beta   90.00
_cell.angle_gamma   90.00
#
_symmetry.space_group_name_H-M   'P 1'
#
loop_
_entity.id
_entity.type
_entity.pdbx_description
1 polymer ?
#
loop_
_entity_poly.entity_id
_entity_poly.type
_entity_poly.pdbx_seq_one_letter_code
_entity_poly.pdbx_strand_id
1 'polypeptide(L)'
;MKTTKLLFYALLSMLTPHSLSGQTPLKVLKIRQVILEEKISTIETQLFKYQKELNSIISQIEKIEAGGIDKHDNAENNKTSQILNLDLADNTQVFKNPTSNSIPYKNFKKQNVEVIYYLNGLYAIKSENGKIGYIEPTEIMDSSYELINSLNKKIIQSAEGQPIIIKGLAVKETFPSSGVELSIEWAFLDTTRTIQDIFFTVGSYDDNGDLQRCNHSGRSSFTGKISGPIRARKRFLNSNWNTAWFNENITCLKLLKVKVFYTDGSRMDYKNELSEIMNADFVNSCGN
;
A
#
# COMPACT_ATOMS: atom_id res chain seq x y z
N MET A 1 -17.57 26.57 3.55
CA MET A 1 -18.39 27.12 2.44
C MET A 1 -18.18 28.61 2.14
N LYS A 2 -17.64 29.46 3.03
CA LYS A 2 -17.42 30.89 2.71
C LYS A 2 -16.27 31.16 1.73
N THR A 3 -15.28 30.26 1.64
CA THR A 3 -14.08 30.41 0.80
C THR A 3 -14.30 30.10 -0.69
N THR A 4 -15.26 29.23 -1.03
CA THR A 4 -15.52 28.82 -2.42
C THR A 4 -16.16 29.94 -3.25
N LYS A 5 -16.95 30.82 -2.63
CA LYS A 5 -17.55 31.98 -3.31
C LYS A 5 -16.50 32.99 -3.79
N LEU A 6 -15.38 33.15 -3.08
CA LEU A 6 -14.35 34.14 -3.44
C LEU A 6 -13.56 33.75 -4.71
N LEU A 7 -13.28 32.46 -4.89
CA LEU A 7 -12.54 31.94 -6.05
C LEU A 7 -13.35 32.01 -7.35
N PHE A 8 -14.68 31.89 -7.27
CA PHE A 8 -15.54 31.92 -8.45
C PHE A 8 -15.66 33.32 -9.06
N TYR A 9 -15.73 34.36 -8.23
CA TYR A 9 -15.71 35.75 -8.70
C TYR A 9 -14.36 36.14 -9.33
N ALA A 10 -13.25 35.59 -8.83
CA ALA A 10 -11.93 35.81 -9.41
C ALA A 10 -11.79 35.19 -10.82
N LEU A 11 -12.28 33.96 -11.03
CA LEU A 11 -12.24 33.30 -12.34
C LEU A 11 -13.16 33.99 -13.37
N LEU A 12 -14.32 34.50 -12.95
CA LEU A 12 -15.25 35.18 -13.86
C LEU A 12 -14.69 36.53 -14.37
N SER A 13 -13.80 37.17 -13.60
CA SER A 13 -13.12 38.41 -14.00
C SER A 13 -12.00 38.21 -15.03
N MET A 14 -11.51 36.97 -15.22
CA MET A 14 -10.41 36.67 -16.14
C MET A 14 -10.86 36.24 -17.55
N LEU A 15 -12.17 36.16 -17.80
CA LEU A 15 -12.75 35.74 -19.09
C LEU A 15 -13.29 36.92 -19.94
N THR A 16 -12.67 38.10 -19.86
CA THR A 16 -12.99 39.19 -20.81
C THR A 16 -12.07 39.10 -22.04
N PRO A 17 -12.56 38.67 -23.22
CA PRO A 17 -11.77 38.70 -24.44
C PRO A 17 -11.59 40.16 -24.92
N HIS A 18 -10.35 40.51 -25.23
CA HIS A 18 -10.04 41.69 -26.04
C HIS A 18 -10.42 41.44 -27.51
N SER A 19 -11.11 42.44 -28.07
CA SER A 19 -11.43 42.65 -29.49
C SER A 19 -12.15 41.53 -30.23
N LEU A 20 -13.48 41.67 -30.37
CA LEU A 20 -14.22 41.27 -31.58
C LEU A 20 -15.45 42.17 -31.70
N SER A 21 -15.49 42.94 -32.78
CA SER A 21 -16.58 43.85 -33.14
C SER A 21 -17.84 43.05 -33.49
N GLY A 22 -18.80 43.07 -32.58
CA GLY A 22 -20.12 42.50 -32.78
C GLY A 22 -20.79 42.49 -31.43
N GLN A 23 -21.72 43.42 -31.20
CA GLN A 23 -22.49 43.54 -29.97
C GLN A 23 -23.19 42.21 -29.68
N THR A 24 -22.53 41.29 -28.98
CA THR A 24 -23.19 40.19 -28.30
C THR A 24 -23.89 40.85 -27.12
N PRO A 25 -25.24 40.89 -27.11
CA PRO A 25 -25.94 41.79 -26.23
C PRO A 25 -25.77 41.31 -24.80
N LEU A 26 -25.44 42.24 -23.89
CA LEU A 26 -25.37 42.09 -22.42
C LEU A 26 -26.44 41.17 -21.81
N LYS A 27 -27.61 41.06 -22.47
CA LYS A 27 -28.70 40.11 -22.17
C LYS A 27 -28.25 38.63 -22.18
N VAL A 28 -27.42 38.21 -23.12
CA VAL A 28 -26.93 36.81 -23.24
C VAL A 28 -26.01 36.44 -22.07
N LEU A 29 -25.15 37.38 -21.64
CA LEU A 29 -24.27 37.16 -20.49
C LEU A 29 -25.07 37.04 -19.18
N LYS A 30 -26.10 37.87 -19.00
CA LYS A 30 -27.00 37.77 -17.84
C LYS A 30 -27.75 36.43 -17.78
N ILE A 31 -28.24 35.94 -18.92
CA ILE A 31 -28.91 34.63 -18.99
C ILE A 31 -27.95 33.50 -18.62
N ARG A 32 -26.71 33.51 -19.17
CA ARG A 32 -25.69 32.51 -18.82
C ARG A 32 -25.32 32.53 -17.34
N GLN A 33 -25.24 33.72 -16.74
CA GLN A 33 -24.98 33.86 -15.30
C GLN A 33 -26.08 33.20 -14.47
N VAL A 34 -27.36 33.46 -14.77
CA VAL A 34 -28.49 32.85 -14.04
C VAL A 34 -28.48 31.32 -14.17
N ILE A 35 -28.22 30.79 -15.36
CA ILE A 35 -28.12 29.33 -15.59
C ILE A 35 -26.96 28.72 -14.77
N LEU A 36 -25.83 29.41 -14.66
CA LEU A 36 -24.69 28.96 -13.85
C LEU A 36 -25.03 28.98 -12.36
N GLU A 37 -25.70 30.03 -11.87
CA GLU A 37 -26.13 30.14 -10.47
C GLU A 37 -27.10 29.01 -10.08
N GLU A 38 -28.04 28.65 -10.96
CA GLU A 38 -28.97 27.53 -10.75
C GLU A 38 -28.25 26.17 -10.71
N LYS A 39 -27.29 25.94 -11.61
CA LYS A 39 -26.45 24.73 -11.61
C LYS A 39 -25.60 24.63 -10.34
N ILE A 40 -25.02 25.74 -9.88
CA ILE A 40 -24.25 25.78 -8.63
C ILE A 40 -25.15 25.42 -7.44
N SER A 41 -26.34 26.02 -7.36
CA SER A 41 -27.32 25.72 -6.30
C SER A 41 -27.72 24.24 -6.29
N THR A 42 -27.87 23.63 -7.46
CA THR A 42 -28.17 22.19 -7.60
C THR A 42 -27.03 21.32 -7.06
N ILE A 43 -25.78 21.64 -7.43
CA ILE A 43 -24.58 20.93 -6.96
C ILE A 43 -24.40 21.08 -5.44
N GLU A 44 -24.59 22.28 -4.89
CA GLU A 44 -24.51 22.51 -3.43
C GLU A 44 -25.53 21.66 -2.66
N THR A 45 -26.74 21.52 -3.22
CA THR A 45 -27.81 20.68 -2.64
C THR A 45 -27.42 19.20 -2.65
N GLN A 46 -26.84 18.71 -3.76
CA GLN A 46 -26.37 17.32 -3.86
C GLN A 46 -25.21 17.05 -2.89
N LEU A 47 -24.24 17.96 -2.80
CA LEU A 47 -23.12 17.87 -1.85
C LEU A 47 -23.60 17.77 -0.40
N PHE A 48 -24.58 18.61 -0.03
CA PHE A 48 -25.17 18.57 1.30
C PHE A 48 -25.88 17.23 1.59
N LYS A 49 -26.60 16.68 0.61
CA LYS A 49 -27.22 15.35 0.71
C LYS A 49 -26.18 14.25 0.97
N TYR A 50 -25.12 14.20 0.16
CA TYR A 50 -24.06 13.20 0.33
C TYR A 50 -23.32 13.35 1.67
N GLN A 51 -23.10 14.58 2.14
CA GLN A 51 -22.46 14.80 3.43
C GLN A 51 -23.32 14.28 4.60
N LYS A 52 -24.65 14.40 4.49
CA LYS A 52 -25.58 13.82 5.48
C LYS A 52 -25.57 12.29 5.46
N GLU A 53 -25.55 11.68 4.28
CA GLU A 53 -25.45 10.23 4.12
C GLU A 53 -24.13 9.69 4.71
N LEU A 54 -23.01 10.35 4.42
CA LEU A 54 -21.70 9.98 4.96
C LEU A 54 -21.68 10.05 6.50
N ASN A 55 -22.20 11.12 7.09
CA ASN A 55 -22.27 11.26 8.55
C ASN A 55 -23.18 10.19 9.19
N SER A 56 -24.25 9.77 8.50
CA SER A 56 -25.09 8.67 8.96
C SER A 56 -24.33 7.34 8.96
N ILE A 57 -23.54 7.06 7.92
CA ILE A 57 -22.71 5.84 7.83
C ILE A 57 -21.65 5.84 8.93
N ILE A 58 -20.95 6.97 9.15
CA ILE A 58 -19.95 7.10 10.23
C ILE A 58 -20.59 6.79 11.59
N SER A 59 -21.76 7.35 11.88
CA SER A 59 -22.46 7.08 13.14
C SER A 59 -22.88 5.60 13.30
N GLN A 60 -23.21 4.90 12.19
CA GLN A 60 -23.50 3.47 12.25
C GLN A 60 -22.23 2.65 12.55
N ILE A 61 -21.09 3.00 11.94
CA ILE A 61 -19.80 2.37 12.21
C ILE A 61 -19.41 2.57 13.69
N GLU A 62 -19.52 3.79 14.20
CA GLU A 62 -19.22 4.09 15.61
C GLU A 62 -20.11 3.31 16.58
N LYS A 63 -21.39 3.07 16.24
CA LYS A 63 -22.29 2.22 17.03
C LYS A 63 -21.89 0.75 17.00
N ILE A 64 -21.41 0.24 15.86
CA ILE A 64 -20.90 -1.13 15.74
C ILE A 64 -19.63 -1.28 16.58
N GLU A 65 -18.74 -0.28 16.55
CA GLU A 65 -17.50 -0.28 17.35
C GLU A 65 -17.77 -0.13 18.85
N ALA A 66 -18.72 0.73 19.26
CA ALA A 66 -19.06 0.97 20.66
C ALA A 66 -19.98 -0.09 21.28
N GLY A 67 -20.76 -0.78 20.45
CA GLY A 67 -21.72 -1.81 20.88
C GLY A 67 -21.06 -3.06 21.45
N GLY A 68 -19.74 -3.19 21.35
CA GLY A 68 -19.02 -4.39 21.77
C GLY A 68 -19.34 -5.54 20.83
N ILE A 69 -18.30 -6.15 20.28
CA ILE A 69 -18.43 -7.48 19.66
C ILE A 69 -18.76 -8.43 20.82
N ASP A 70 -20.06 -8.62 21.07
CA ASP A 70 -20.57 -9.59 22.02
C ASP A 70 -20.21 -10.98 21.52
N LYS A 71 -19.08 -11.51 22.02
CA LYS A 71 -18.77 -12.94 22.23
C LYS A 71 -19.28 -13.95 21.19
N HIS A 72 -19.25 -13.62 19.90
CA HIS A 72 -19.35 -14.61 18.82
C HIS A 72 -17.97 -15.13 18.37
N ASP A 73 -16.89 -14.65 18.99
CA ASP A 73 -15.48 -14.93 18.68
C ASP A 73 -15.06 -16.40 18.80
N ASN A 74 -15.84 -17.29 19.41
CA ASN A 74 -15.40 -18.69 19.58
C ASN A 74 -15.62 -19.59 18.36
N ALA A 75 -16.57 -19.26 17.46
CA ALA A 75 -16.76 -20.04 16.23
C ALA A 75 -15.85 -19.56 15.09
N GLU A 76 -15.59 -18.25 15.03
CA GLU A 76 -14.79 -17.63 13.97
C GLU A 76 -13.28 -17.93 14.13
N ASN A 77 -12.77 -17.94 15.37
CA ASN A 77 -11.39 -18.31 15.65
C ASN A 77 -11.03 -19.74 15.20
N ASN A 78 -11.99 -20.68 15.20
CA ASN A 78 -11.77 -22.03 14.68
C ASN A 78 -11.71 -22.10 13.14
N LYS A 79 -12.46 -21.25 12.43
CA LYS A 79 -12.43 -21.19 10.97
C LYS A 79 -11.17 -20.49 10.46
N THR A 80 -10.72 -19.42 11.11
CA THR A 80 -9.46 -18.74 10.75
C THR A 80 -8.23 -19.63 10.98
N SER A 81 -8.26 -20.50 12.01
CA SER A 81 -7.19 -21.47 12.26
C SER A 81 -7.10 -22.56 11.18
N GLN A 82 -8.22 -22.89 10.51
CA GLN A 82 -8.25 -23.85 9.40
C GLN A 82 -7.72 -23.29 8.07
N ILE A 83 -7.84 -21.98 7.82
CA ILE A 83 -7.38 -21.37 6.54
C ILE A 83 -5.86 -21.17 6.51
N LEU A 84 -5.19 -21.24 7.67
CA LEU A 84 -3.74 -21.05 7.74
C LEU A 84 -2.95 -22.20 7.12
N ASN A 85 -3.49 -23.41 7.01
CA ASN A 85 -2.81 -24.54 6.39
C ASN A 85 -3.63 -25.08 5.22
N LEU A 86 -3.01 -25.23 4.06
CA LEU A 86 -3.69 -25.70 2.85
C LEU A 86 -2.82 -26.65 2.03
N ASP A 87 -3.47 -27.47 1.22
CA ASP A 87 -2.83 -28.28 0.19
C ASP A 87 -3.02 -27.58 -1.16
N LEU A 88 -1.91 -27.22 -1.81
CA LEU A 88 -1.93 -26.60 -3.14
C LEU A 88 -2.14 -27.64 -4.23
N ALA A 89 -2.80 -27.25 -5.32
CA ALA A 89 -2.95 -28.09 -6.48
C ALA A 89 -1.59 -28.38 -7.16
N ASP A 90 -1.47 -29.54 -7.79
CA ASP A 90 -0.22 -29.99 -8.43
C ASP A 90 0.26 -29.03 -9.53
N ASN A 91 -0.64 -28.27 -10.16
CA ASN A 91 -0.33 -27.27 -11.19
C ASN A 91 -0.09 -25.85 -10.64
N THR A 92 -0.34 -25.57 -9.35
CA THR A 92 -0.11 -24.24 -8.75
C THR A 92 1.35 -23.82 -8.92
N GLN A 93 1.58 -22.63 -9.47
CA GLN A 93 2.93 -22.07 -9.54
C GLN A 93 3.28 -21.38 -8.22
N VAL A 94 4.44 -21.72 -7.67
CA VAL A 94 4.97 -21.07 -6.46
C VAL A 94 6.22 -20.29 -6.84
N PHE A 95 6.13 -18.97 -6.83
CA PHE A 95 7.22 -18.07 -7.19
C PHE A 95 8.26 -17.96 -6.06
N LYS A 96 9.53 -17.71 -6.43
CA LYS A 96 10.62 -17.53 -5.46
C LYS A 96 10.53 -16.17 -4.75
N ASN A 97 10.26 -15.13 -5.53
CA ASN A 97 10.21 -13.75 -5.08
C ASN A 97 8.77 -13.22 -5.14
N PRO A 98 8.46 -12.13 -4.41
CA PRO A 98 7.13 -11.52 -4.36
C PRO A 98 6.79 -10.74 -5.65
N THR A 99 6.81 -11.45 -6.78
CA THR A 99 6.42 -10.98 -8.11
C THR A 99 6.11 -12.20 -9.00
N SER A 100 5.10 -12.11 -9.84
CA SER A 100 4.71 -13.18 -10.78
C SER A 100 5.74 -13.44 -11.89
N ASN A 101 6.71 -12.53 -12.06
CA ASN A 101 7.79 -12.69 -13.05
C ASN A 101 9.00 -13.43 -12.51
N SER A 102 8.98 -13.77 -11.22
CA SER A 102 10.03 -14.57 -10.61
C SER A 102 9.97 -16.01 -11.11
N ILE A 103 11.12 -16.66 -11.25
CA ILE A 103 11.17 -18.08 -11.62
C ILE A 103 10.42 -18.92 -10.56
N PRO A 104 9.47 -19.80 -10.96
CA PRO A 104 8.82 -20.72 -10.04
C PRO A 104 9.78 -21.74 -9.41
N TYR A 105 9.49 -22.15 -8.18
CA TYR A 105 10.14 -23.29 -7.56
C TYR A 105 9.74 -24.58 -8.27
N LYS A 106 10.73 -25.31 -8.80
CA LYS A 106 10.52 -26.63 -9.41
C LYS A 106 10.04 -27.70 -8.41
N ASN A 107 10.55 -27.65 -7.18
CA ASN A 107 10.35 -28.67 -6.15
C ASN A 107 9.84 -28.06 -4.83
N PHE A 108 8.80 -27.22 -4.89
CA PHE A 108 8.15 -26.73 -3.67
C PHE A 108 7.24 -27.81 -3.11
N LYS A 109 7.29 -28.06 -1.79
CA LYS A 109 6.37 -29.00 -1.15
C LYS A 109 5.02 -28.31 -0.99
N LYS A 110 3.99 -28.89 -1.61
CA LYS A 110 2.67 -28.28 -1.78
C LYS A 110 1.64 -28.69 -0.74
N GLN A 111 1.95 -29.71 0.04
CA GLN A 111 1.09 -30.22 1.10
C GLN A 111 1.34 -29.48 2.41
N ASN A 112 0.27 -29.20 3.15
CA ASN A 112 0.29 -28.55 4.46
C ASN A 112 1.14 -27.27 4.47
N VAL A 113 0.91 -26.38 3.50
CA VAL A 113 1.61 -25.09 3.43
C VAL A 113 0.91 -24.08 4.33
N GLU A 114 1.70 -23.33 5.11
CA GLU A 114 1.19 -22.25 5.96
C GLU A 114 1.03 -20.97 5.13
N VAL A 115 -0.13 -20.32 5.15
CA VAL A 115 -0.28 -18.96 4.63
C VAL A 115 0.22 -17.96 5.66
N ILE A 116 1.26 -17.21 5.33
CA ILE A 116 1.98 -16.36 6.29
C ILE A 116 1.48 -14.92 6.25
N TYR A 117 1.49 -14.32 5.05
CA TYR A 117 1.07 -12.94 4.85
C TYR A 117 0.71 -12.68 3.39
N TYR A 118 0.00 -11.58 3.16
CA TYR A 118 -0.29 -11.07 1.83
C TYR A 118 0.60 -9.86 1.55
N LEU A 119 1.22 -9.83 0.37
CA LEU A 119 2.14 -8.77 -0.06
C LEU A 119 1.97 -8.54 -1.57
N ASN A 120 1.60 -7.30 -1.93
CA ASN A 120 1.54 -6.85 -3.33
C ASN A 120 0.82 -7.81 -4.30
N GLY A 121 -0.38 -8.28 -3.94
CA GLY A 121 -1.13 -9.15 -4.84
C GLY A 121 -0.83 -10.64 -4.69
N LEU A 122 0.14 -11.04 -3.86
CA LEU A 122 0.53 -12.44 -3.69
C LEU A 122 0.44 -12.86 -2.21
N TYR A 123 0.15 -14.13 -1.98
CA TYR A 123 0.28 -14.74 -0.65
C TYR A 123 1.67 -15.33 -0.49
N ALA A 124 2.38 -14.94 0.55
CA ALA A 124 3.54 -15.64 1.03
C ALA A 124 3.10 -16.90 1.77
N ILE A 125 3.67 -18.04 1.37
CA ILE A 125 3.40 -19.35 1.94
C ILE A 125 4.68 -20.00 2.45
N LYS A 126 4.58 -20.81 3.49
CA LYS A 126 5.69 -21.58 4.06
C LYS A 126 5.41 -23.07 3.89
N SER A 127 6.30 -23.81 3.25
CA SER A 127 6.21 -25.27 3.30
C SER A 127 6.71 -25.81 4.63
N GLU A 128 6.37 -27.07 4.93
CA GLU A 128 6.77 -27.76 6.16
C GLU A 128 8.29 -27.76 6.43
N ASN A 129 9.12 -27.72 5.37
CA ASN A 129 10.58 -27.60 5.49
C ASN A 129 11.07 -26.16 5.74
N GLY A 130 10.17 -25.21 6.02
CA GLY A 130 10.47 -23.81 6.31
C GLY A 130 10.73 -22.93 5.09
N LYS A 131 10.65 -23.47 3.87
CA LYS A 131 10.89 -22.72 2.64
C LYS A 131 9.70 -21.80 2.33
N ILE A 132 10.00 -20.56 2.00
CA ILE A 132 9.00 -19.54 1.68
C ILE A 132 8.91 -19.35 0.16
N GLY A 133 7.68 -19.25 -0.33
CA GLY A 133 7.36 -18.93 -1.72
C GLY A 133 6.09 -18.09 -1.82
N TYR A 134 5.73 -17.71 -3.04
CA TYR A 134 4.62 -16.79 -3.29
C TYR A 134 3.63 -17.37 -4.30
N ILE A 135 2.34 -17.22 -4.05
CA ILE A 135 1.26 -17.71 -4.94
C ILE A 135 0.26 -16.60 -5.24
N GLU A 136 -0.41 -16.71 -6.38
CA GLU A 136 -1.49 -15.81 -6.74
C GLU A 136 -2.75 -16.03 -5.89
N PRO A 137 -3.61 -15.01 -5.71
CA PRO A 137 -4.80 -15.11 -4.87
C PRO A 137 -5.84 -16.09 -5.41
N THR A 138 -5.83 -16.34 -6.72
CA THR A 138 -6.70 -17.30 -7.40
C THR A 138 -6.53 -18.74 -6.89
N GLU A 139 -5.38 -19.04 -6.30
CA GLU A 139 -5.05 -20.34 -5.70
C GLU A 139 -5.68 -20.52 -4.30
N ILE A 140 -6.12 -19.42 -3.68
CA ILE A 140 -6.82 -19.43 -2.39
C ILE A 140 -8.28 -19.08 -2.64
N MET A 141 -9.16 -20.08 -2.55
CA MET A 141 -10.62 -19.92 -2.74
C MET A 141 -11.24 -18.84 -1.84
N ASP A 142 -10.60 -18.58 -0.69
CA ASP A 142 -10.97 -17.56 0.28
C ASP A 142 -9.96 -16.41 0.27
N SER A 143 -9.78 -15.75 -0.89
CA SER A 143 -9.02 -14.49 -0.99
C SER A 143 -9.75 -13.32 -0.33
N SER A 144 -10.36 -13.56 0.83
CA SER A 144 -11.13 -12.58 1.55
C SER A 144 -10.23 -11.58 2.26
N TYR A 145 -10.74 -10.35 2.31
CA TYR A 145 -10.23 -9.27 3.14
C TYR A 145 -10.03 -9.70 4.61
N GLU A 146 -10.84 -10.63 5.10
CA GLU A 146 -10.77 -11.18 6.47
C GLU A 146 -9.47 -11.96 6.70
N LEU A 147 -9.08 -12.85 5.78
CA LEU A 147 -7.81 -13.56 5.86
C LEU A 147 -6.63 -12.58 5.89
N ILE A 148 -6.59 -11.61 4.97
CA ILE A 148 -5.51 -10.63 4.92
C ILE A 148 -5.42 -9.83 6.23
N ASN A 149 -6.56 -9.45 6.81
CA ASN A 149 -6.59 -8.76 8.09
C ASN A 149 -6.12 -9.62 9.25
N SER A 150 -6.48 -10.90 9.28
CA SER A 150 -6.04 -11.82 10.34
C SER A 150 -4.52 -12.02 10.29
N LEU A 151 -3.95 -12.19 9.09
CA LEU A 151 -2.50 -12.30 8.87
C LEU A 151 -1.78 -11.02 9.29
N ASN A 152 -2.29 -9.85 8.88
CA ASN A 152 -1.71 -8.56 9.28
C ASN A 152 -1.77 -8.35 10.80
N LYS A 153 -2.87 -8.76 11.46
CA LYS A 153 -3.01 -8.69 12.91
C LYS A 153 -2.00 -9.59 13.62
N LYS A 154 -1.79 -10.82 13.14
CA LYS A 154 -0.78 -11.76 13.67
C LYS A 154 0.62 -11.15 13.62
N ILE A 155 1.01 -10.53 12.50
CA ILE A 155 2.34 -9.88 12.38
C ILE A 155 2.47 -8.67 13.30
N ILE A 156 1.44 -7.82 13.40
CA ILE A 156 1.49 -6.64 14.28
C ILE A 156 1.57 -7.06 15.75
N GLN A 157 0.88 -8.13 16.13
CA GLN A 157 0.95 -8.69 17.49
C GLN A 157 2.32 -9.29 17.80
N SER A 158 2.95 -10.00 16.85
CA SER A 158 4.30 -10.54 17.06
C SER A 158 5.40 -9.48 17.10
N ALA A 159 5.14 -8.29 16.55
CA ALA A 159 6.03 -7.13 16.59
C ALA A 159 5.83 -6.22 17.82
N GLU A 160 5.14 -6.69 18.87
CA GLU A 160 4.94 -5.89 20.08
C GLU A 160 6.27 -5.44 20.69
N GLY A 161 6.37 -4.15 21.02
CA GLY A 161 7.60 -3.52 21.52
C GLY A 161 8.56 -3.02 20.44
N GLN A 162 8.37 -3.39 19.17
CA GLN A 162 9.16 -2.83 18.07
C GLN A 162 8.58 -1.49 17.62
N PRO A 163 9.39 -0.45 17.38
CA PRO A 163 8.87 0.84 16.94
C PRO A 163 8.37 0.80 15.50
N ILE A 164 8.99 -0.02 14.65
CA ILE A 164 8.68 -0.18 13.22
C ILE A 164 8.76 -1.67 12.88
N ILE A 165 7.90 -2.12 11.98
CA ILE A 165 7.93 -3.45 11.40
C ILE A 165 7.82 -3.38 9.88
N ILE A 166 8.72 -4.05 9.16
CA ILE A 166 8.71 -4.22 7.71
C ILE A 166 8.14 -5.60 7.41
N LYS A 167 6.98 -5.64 6.77
CA LYS A 167 6.34 -6.90 6.36
C LYS A 167 7.04 -7.54 5.17
N GLY A 168 7.44 -6.74 4.19
CA GLY A 168 8.17 -7.21 3.03
C GLY A 168 8.35 -6.15 1.94
N LEU A 169 9.10 -6.53 0.91
CA LEU A 169 9.33 -5.78 -0.32
C LEU A 169 8.75 -6.54 -1.49
N ALA A 170 8.24 -5.85 -2.50
CA ALA A 170 7.77 -6.49 -3.72
C ALA A 170 8.14 -5.70 -4.97
N VAL A 171 8.32 -6.44 -6.06
CA VAL A 171 8.47 -5.88 -7.40
C VAL A 171 7.11 -5.93 -8.08
N LYS A 172 6.70 -4.80 -8.63
CA LYS A 172 5.57 -4.74 -9.54
C LYS A 172 6.04 -4.20 -10.88
N GLU A 173 5.71 -4.90 -11.95
CA GLU A 173 5.97 -4.38 -13.29
C GLU A 173 5.01 -3.23 -13.62
N THR A 174 5.56 -2.18 -14.20
CA THR A 174 4.76 -1.14 -14.84
C THR A 174 4.76 -1.37 -16.33
N PHE A 175 3.65 -1.87 -16.87
CA PHE A 175 3.39 -1.82 -18.30
C PHE A 175 3.11 -0.36 -18.71
N PRO A 176 3.63 0.12 -19.85
CA PRO A 176 4.37 -0.61 -20.90
C PRO A 176 5.89 -0.34 -20.95
N SER A 177 6.55 0.14 -19.89
CA SER A 177 7.82 0.89 -20.00
C SER A 177 9.10 0.20 -19.49
N SER A 178 9.15 -1.14 -19.33
CA SER A 178 10.25 -1.87 -18.64
C SER A 178 10.61 -1.27 -17.27
N GLY A 179 9.66 -0.53 -16.68
CA GLY A 179 9.79 0.11 -15.39
C GLY A 179 9.44 -0.88 -14.29
N VAL A 180 10.20 -0.79 -13.21
CA VAL A 180 10.05 -1.62 -12.02
C VAL A 180 9.58 -0.73 -10.89
N GLU A 181 8.36 -0.94 -10.43
CA GLU A 181 7.80 -0.32 -9.23
C GLU A 181 8.29 -1.07 -7.99
N LEU A 182 8.79 -0.31 -7.03
CA LEU A 182 9.14 -0.79 -5.69
C LEU A 182 7.93 -0.62 -4.78
N SER A 183 7.46 -1.72 -4.19
CA SER A 183 6.46 -1.70 -3.12
C SER A 183 7.08 -2.14 -1.79
N ILE A 184 6.79 -1.41 -0.73
CA ILE A 184 7.20 -1.73 0.64
C ILE A 184 5.98 -1.67 1.54
N GLU A 185 5.70 -2.78 2.24
CA GLU A 185 4.68 -2.82 3.27
C GLU A 185 5.31 -2.77 4.66
N TRP A 186 4.93 -1.77 5.45
CA TRP A 186 5.54 -1.50 6.76
C TRP A 186 4.56 -0.84 7.72
N ALA A 187 4.79 -0.90 9.03
CA ALA A 187 3.99 -0.21 10.02
C ALA A 187 4.88 0.53 11.02
N PHE A 188 4.39 1.67 11.49
CA PHE A 188 4.96 2.39 12.63
C PHE A 188 4.06 2.14 13.84
N LEU A 189 4.64 1.59 14.91
CA LEU A 189 3.91 1.08 16.06
C LEU A 189 4.15 1.92 17.33
N ASP A 190 5.19 2.77 17.35
CA ASP A 190 5.52 3.61 18.49
C ASP A 190 4.57 4.82 18.62
N THR A 191 3.66 4.74 19.58
CA THR A 191 2.64 5.77 19.87
C THR A 191 3.19 7.03 20.54
N THR A 192 4.44 7.00 21.01
CA THR A 192 5.07 8.12 21.73
C THR A 192 5.79 9.09 20.82
N ARG A 193 6.13 8.65 19.60
CA ARG A 193 6.88 9.44 18.62
C ARG A 193 6.07 9.69 17.35
N THR A 194 6.52 10.67 16.56
CA THR A 194 5.98 10.97 15.23
C THR A 194 7.14 11.04 14.25
N ILE A 195 7.06 10.28 13.16
CA ILE A 195 8.09 10.31 12.11
C ILE A 195 7.87 11.57 11.27
N GLN A 196 8.93 12.34 11.09
CA GLN A 196 9.01 13.42 10.12
C GLN A 196 9.38 12.88 8.74
N ASP A 197 10.41 12.05 8.63
CA ASP A 197 10.85 11.44 7.37
C ASP A 197 11.33 10.01 7.61
N ILE A 198 11.02 9.10 6.69
CA ILE A 198 11.59 7.74 6.66
C ILE A 198 12.16 7.45 5.27
N PHE A 199 13.33 6.82 5.24
CA PHE A 199 14.05 6.47 4.03
C PHE A 199 14.32 4.97 3.99
N PHE A 200 14.01 4.34 2.87
CA PHE A 200 14.29 2.93 2.61
C PHE A 200 15.30 2.81 1.48
N THR A 201 16.48 2.25 1.76
CA THR A 201 17.48 1.94 0.73
C THR A 201 17.36 0.46 0.35
N VAL A 202 17.10 0.19 -0.91
CA VAL A 202 16.83 -1.15 -1.45
C VAL A 202 17.80 -1.44 -2.59
N GLY A 203 18.35 -2.65 -2.64
CA GLY A 203 19.14 -3.17 -3.76
C GLY A 203 18.30 -4.05 -4.68
N SER A 204 18.58 -4.01 -5.98
CA SER A 204 17.89 -4.78 -7.02
C SER A 204 18.70 -5.98 -7.49
N TYR A 205 18.05 -7.13 -7.61
CA TYR A 205 18.65 -8.41 -8.00
C TYR A 205 17.72 -9.19 -8.94
N ASP A 206 18.26 -10.18 -9.64
CA ASP A 206 17.47 -11.18 -10.37
C ASP A 206 17.19 -12.43 -9.51
N ASP A 207 16.58 -13.45 -10.11
CA ASP A 207 16.22 -14.71 -9.43
C ASP A 207 17.43 -15.58 -9.05
N ASN A 208 18.61 -15.33 -9.65
CA ASN A 208 19.84 -16.01 -9.29
C ASN A 208 20.58 -15.27 -8.15
N GLY A 209 20.13 -14.07 -7.79
CA GLY A 209 20.76 -13.23 -6.79
C GLY A 209 21.87 -12.35 -7.36
N ASP A 210 21.96 -12.22 -8.69
CA ASP A 210 22.92 -11.32 -9.31
C ASP A 210 22.45 -9.87 -9.23
N LEU A 211 23.38 -8.96 -8.94
CA LEU A 211 23.09 -7.54 -8.75
C LEU A 211 22.67 -6.89 -10.08
N GLN A 212 21.44 -6.42 -10.14
CA GLN A 212 20.89 -5.75 -11.31
C GLN A 212 21.06 -4.23 -11.21
N ARG A 213 21.23 -3.56 -12.35
CA ARG A 213 21.39 -2.10 -12.45
C ARG A 213 20.24 -1.49 -13.25
N CYS A 214 19.84 -0.27 -12.91
CA CYS A 214 18.93 0.52 -13.72
C CYS A 214 19.60 0.93 -15.04
N ASN A 215 18.96 0.67 -16.17
CA ASN A 215 19.52 0.94 -17.50
C ASN A 215 19.83 2.42 -17.74
N HIS A 216 19.04 3.32 -17.15
CA HIS A 216 19.20 4.77 -17.33
C HIS A 216 20.24 5.39 -16.38
N SER A 217 20.27 4.98 -15.11
CA SER A 217 21.12 5.62 -14.09
C SER A 217 22.39 4.84 -13.75
N GLY A 218 22.50 3.57 -14.18
CA GLY A 218 23.58 2.65 -13.83
C GLY A 218 23.62 2.22 -12.35
N ARG A 219 22.67 2.69 -11.54
CA ARG A 219 22.58 2.39 -10.10
C ARG A 219 21.85 1.08 -9.87
N SER A 220 22.35 0.28 -8.93
CA SER A 220 21.73 -0.97 -8.46
C SER A 220 20.94 -0.81 -7.16
N SER A 221 20.90 0.41 -6.61
CA SER A 221 20.17 0.71 -5.39
C SER A 221 19.28 1.92 -5.58
N PHE A 222 18.10 1.86 -4.98
CA PHE A 222 17.14 2.94 -4.89
C PHE A 222 17.00 3.38 -3.44
N THR A 223 16.72 4.68 -3.20
CA THR A 223 16.36 5.17 -1.87
C THR A 223 15.02 5.91 -1.95
N GLY A 224 13.98 5.27 -1.43
CA GLY A 224 12.65 5.85 -1.32
C GLY A 224 12.53 6.70 -0.06
N LYS A 225 11.89 7.87 -0.18
CA LYS A 225 11.56 8.76 0.95
C LYS A 225 10.04 8.81 1.14
N ILE A 226 9.60 8.78 2.40
CA ILE A 226 8.23 9.14 2.79
C ILE A 226 8.33 10.26 3.82
N SER A 227 7.60 11.34 3.57
CA SER A 227 7.53 12.50 4.46
C SER A 227 6.24 12.46 5.29
N GLY A 228 6.35 12.87 6.55
CA GLY A 228 5.29 12.89 7.54
C GLY A 228 4.61 14.26 7.71
N PRO A 229 3.91 14.47 8.84
CA PRO A 229 3.98 13.65 10.07
C PRO A 229 3.31 12.27 9.93
N ILE A 230 4.03 11.20 10.27
CA ILE A 230 3.52 9.82 10.31
C ILE A 230 3.40 9.40 11.77
N ARG A 231 2.16 9.17 12.22
CA ARG A 231 1.85 8.69 13.57
C ARG A 231 1.65 7.18 13.56
N ALA A 232 1.86 6.54 14.71
CA ALA A 232 1.67 5.11 14.83
C ALA A 232 0.23 4.69 14.51
N ARG A 233 0.11 3.54 13.85
CA ARG A 233 -1.18 2.91 13.52
C ARG A 233 -1.00 1.40 13.55
N LYS A 234 -1.97 0.68 14.10
CA LYS A 234 -2.02 -0.79 14.06
C LYS A 234 -2.48 -1.31 12.69
N ARG A 235 -1.85 -0.82 11.62
CA ARG A 235 -2.07 -1.27 10.24
C ARG A 235 -0.84 -1.04 9.40
N PHE A 236 -0.62 -1.92 8.43
CA PHE A 236 0.42 -1.73 7.43
C PHE A 236 0.07 -0.56 6.50
N LEU A 237 1.11 0.19 6.16
CA LEU A 237 1.15 1.20 5.12
C LEU A 237 1.82 0.56 3.91
N ASN A 238 1.22 0.73 2.74
CA ASN A 238 1.85 0.38 1.48
C ASN A 238 2.49 1.63 0.87
N SER A 239 3.79 1.57 0.60
CA SER A 239 4.57 2.66 0.02
C SER A 239 5.15 2.22 -1.31
N ASN A 240 4.74 2.92 -2.37
CA ASN A 240 5.10 2.57 -3.73
C ASN A 240 5.91 3.70 -4.37
N TRP A 241 6.97 3.32 -5.07
CA TRP A 241 7.73 4.22 -5.93
C TRP A 241 7.65 3.69 -7.35
N ASN A 242 6.83 4.36 -8.15
CA ASN A 242 6.72 4.08 -9.57
C ASN A 242 8.10 4.26 -10.21
N THR A 243 8.54 3.27 -10.98
CA THR A 243 9.76 3.36 -11.78
C THR A 243 11.03 3.58 -10.92
N ALA A 244 11.17 2.82 -9.83
CA ALA A 244 12.40 2.81 -9.04
C ALA A 244 13.62 2.36 -9.87
N TRP A 245 13.39 1.45 -10.82
CA TRP A 245 14.37 1.06 -11.84
C TRP A 245 13.72 0.95 -13.22
N PHE A 246 14.58 0.96 -14.25
CA PHE A 246 14.24 0.55 -15.62
C PHE A 246 15.13 -0.63 -15.98
N ASN A 247 14.69 -1.85 -15.66
CA ASN A 247 15.36 -3.11 -15.97
C ASN A 247 14.41 -4.27 -15.62
N GLU A 248 13.88 -4.95 -16.63
CA GLU A 248 12.91 -6.05 -16.48
C GLU A 248 13.49 -7.32 -15.84
N ASN A 249 14.81 -7.47 -15.79
CA ASN A 249 15.45 -8.62 -15.13
C ASN A 249 15.42 -8.52 -13.59
N ILE A 250 14.93 -7.42 -13.03
CA ILE A 250 14.81 -7.25 -11.58
C ILE A 250 13.58 -8.01 -11.09
N THR A 251 13.79 -9.13 -10.41
CA THR A 251 12.72 -9.94 -9.81
C THR A 251 12.85 -10.06 -8.30
N CYS A 252 14.00 -9.67 -7.72
CA CYS A 252 14.24 -9.71 -6.28
C CYS A 252 14.75 -8.36 -5.74
N LEU A 253 14.37 -8.06 -4.49
CA LEU A 253 14.75 -6.85 -3.79
C LEU A 253 15.31 -7.18 -2.41
N LYS A 254 16.36 -6.45 -2.02
CA LYS A 254 16.95 -6.55 -0.68
C LYS A 254 16.90 -5.21 0.03
N LEU A 255 16.28 -5.14 1.20
CA LEU A 255 16.37 -3.97 2.08
C LEU A 255 17.78 -3.88 2.64
N LEU A 256 18.46 -2.79 2.34
CA LEU A 256 19.84 -2.54 2.75
C LEU A 256 19.93 -1.59 3.95
N LYS A 257 18.93 -0.72 4.11
CA LYS A 257 18.95 0.32 5.15
C LYS A 257 17.57 0.93 5.38
N VAL A 258 17.25 1.26 6.63
CA VAL A 258 16.13 2.16 6.99
C VAL A 258 16.65 3.31 7.83
N LYS A 259 16.34 4.55 7.47
CA LYS A 259 16.61 5.73 8.30
C LYS A 259 15.31 6.41 8.68
N VAL A 260 15.17 6.79 9.94
CA VAL A 260 13.99 7.44 10.47
C VAL A 260 14.41 8.74 11.14
N PHE A 261 13.74 9.82 10.79
CA PHE A 261 13.88 11.13 11.41
C PHE A 261 12.55 11.45 12.09
N TYR A 262 12.58 11.76 13.38
CA TYR A 262 11.40 12.10 14.17
C TYR A 262 11.23 13.61 14.27
N THR A 263 10.01 14.06 14.57
CA THR A 263 9.68 15.49 14.68
C THR A 263 10.35 16.20 15.85
N ASP A 264 10.86 15.46 16.83
CA ASP A 264 11.65 15.98 17.96
C ASP A 264 13.14 16.17 17.61
N GLY A 265 13.55 15.89 16.37
CA GLY A 265 14.93 15.98 15.90
C GLY A 265 15.77 14.72 16.15
N SER A 266 15.25 13.73 16.87
CA SER A 266 15.93 12.45 17.04
C SER A 266 15.92 11.61 15.75
N ARG A 267 16.84 10.64 15.65
CA ARG A 267 16.98 9.78 14.47
C ARG A 267 17.34 8.35 14.83
N MET A 268 16.88 7.41 14.01
CA MET A 268 17.28 6.00 14.05
C MET A 268 17.83 5.59 12.69
N ASP A 269 18.87 4.76 12.72
CA ASP A 269 19.53 4.23 11.52
C ASP A 269 19.67 2.71 11.67
N TYR A 270 18.82 1.97 10.94
CA TYR A 270 18.80 0.51 10.93
C TYR A 270 19.59 0.03 9.72
N LYS A 271 20.80 -0.48 9.98
CA LYS A 271 21.64 -1.10 8.95
C LYS A 271 22.07 -2.50 9.37
N ASN A 272 22.57 -2.64 10.59
CA ASN A 272 22.97 -3.93 11.15
C ASN A 272 21.80 -4.57 11.95
N GLU A 273 20.84 -3.73 12.33
CA GLU A 273 19.67 -4.01 13.17
C GLU A 273 18.41 -4.22 12.32
N LEU A 274 18.57 -4.42 11.00
CA LEU A 274 17.44 -4.61 10.09
C LEU A 274 16.56 -5.79 10.51
N SER A 275 17.16 -6.88 11.00
CA SER A 275 16.43 -8.05 11.49
C SER A 275 15.50 -7.74 12.68
N GLU A 276 15.78 -6.68 13.45
CA GLU A 276 14.96 -6.28 14.61
C GLU A 276 13.68 -5.56 14.20
N ILE A 277 13.60 -5.07 12.96
CA ILE A 277 12.44 -4.35 12.41
C ILE A 277 11.82 -5.09 11.22
N MET A 278 12.19 -6.34 10.98
CA MET A 278 11.64 -7.16 9.90
C MET A 278 10.69 -8.21 10.45
N ASN A 279 9.63 -8.51 9.70
CA ASN A 279 8.82 -9.68 9.97
C ASN A 279 9.73 -10.93 9.97
N ALA A 280 9.55 -11.82 10.94
CA ALA A 280 10.39 -13.02 11.08
C ALA A 280 10.36 -13.91 9.83
N ASP A 281 9.23 -13.92 9.11
CA ASP A 281 9.06 -14.65 7.85
C ASP A 281 9.37 -13.79 6.59
N PHE A 282 9.89 -12.58 6.75
CA PHE A 282 10.37 -11.79 5.61
C PHE A 282 11.77 -12.25 5.18
N VAL A 283 11.83 -12.86 4.00
CA VAL A 283 13.10 -13.29 3.38
C VAL A 283 13.80 -12.09 2.73
N ASN A 284 14.74 -11.47 3.45
CA ASN A 284 15.54 -10.34 2.93
C ASN A 284 16.84 -10.80 2.24
N SER A 285 16.72 -11.76 1.32
CA SER A 285 17.82 -12.32 0.55
C SER A 285 17.38 -12.63 -0.88
N CYS A 286 18.31 -12.52 -1.82
CA CYS A 286 18.10 -12.84 -3.24
C CYS A 286 19.07 -13.94 -3.66
N GLY A 287 18.61 -14.88 -4.49
CA GLY A 287 19.35 -16.08 -4.88
C GLY A 287 18.94 -17.33 -4.09
N ASN A 288 19.55 -18.47 -4.43
CA ASN A 288 19.33 -19.76 -3.75
C ASN A 288 20.18 -19.91 -2.49
#